data_AF-A0A7J2Z1I3-F1
#
_entry.id   AF-A0A7J2Z1I3-F1
#
_cell.length_a   1.000
_cell.length_b   1.000
_cell.length_c   1.000
_cell.angle_alpha   90.00
_cell.angle_beta   90.00
_cell.angle_gamma   90.00
#
_symmetry.space_group_name_H-M   'P 1'
#
loop_
_entity.id
_entity.type
_entity.pdbx_description
1 polymer ?
#
loop_
_entity_poly.entity_id
_entity_poly.type
_entity_poly.pdbx_seq_one_letter_code
_entity_poly.pdbx_strand_id
1 'polypeptide(L)'
;MCDNMKVKDIKNMSTEEMKSKIKEFERELSSEYSVRSSAAGKSRNYGKIRTLKRSIARMLTYIRARELGILPSGNGTKKESKEKTEKKQQKQQNEEKK
;
A
#
# COMPACT_ATOMS: atom_id res chain seq x y z
N MET A 1 -5.24 21.87 -0.20
CA MET A 1 -4.51 20.90 -1.06
C MET A 1 -4.77 19.50 -0.51
N CYS A 2 -5.22 18.55 -1.35
CA CYS A 2 -5.36 17.15 -0.92
C CYS A 2 -3.98 16.49 -0.96
N ASP A 3 -3.34 16.36 0.19
CA ASP A 3 -2.05 15.70 0.31
C ASP A 3 -2.22 14.20 0.06
N ASN A 4 -1.72 13.79 -1.09
CA ASN A 4 -1.46 12.42 -1.50
C ASN A 4 -0.11 11.97 -0.91
N MET A 5 0.20 10.66 -0.97
CA MET A 5 1.51 10.12 -0.59
C MET A 5 2.65 11.04 -1.04
N LYS A 6 3.49 11.47 -0.09
CA LYS A 6 4.53 12.46 -0.34
C LYS A 6 5.56 11.84 -1.26
N VAL A 7 6.02 12.61 -2.24
CA VAL A 7 7.01 12.15 -3.23
C VAL A 7 8.31 11.68 -2.55
N LYS A 8 8.67 12.31 -1.42
CA LYS A 8 9.82 11.93 -0.59
C LYS A 8 9.70 10.49 -0.09
N ASP A 9 8.52 10.11 0.40
CA ASP A 9 8.26 8.77 0.91
C ASP A 9 8.35 7.74 -0.22
N ILE A 10 7.83 8.08 -1.42
CA ILE A 10 7.90 7.21 -2.60
C ILE A 10 9.35 6.97 -3.06
N LYS A 11 10.18 8.01 -3.03
CA LYS A 11 11.59 7.93 -3.46
C LYS A 11 12.40 7.00 -2.56
N ASN A 12 12.15 7.02 -1.25
CA ASN A 12 12.90 6.27 -0.25
C ASN A 12 12.54 4.78 -0.20
N MET A 13 11.37 4.39 -0.72
CA MET A 13 10.94 2.98 -0.72
C MET A 13 11.69 2.13 -1.75
N SER A 14 11.81 0.84 -1.42
CA SER A 14 12.27 -0.17 -2.38
C SER A 14 11.23 -0.42 -3.48
N THR A 15 11.66 -1.02 -4.59
CA THR A 15 10.74 -1.38 -5.69
C THR A 15 9.71 -2.42 -5.25
N GLU A 16 10.10 -3.34 -4.37
CA GLU A 16 9.21 -4.38 -3.83
C GLU A 16 8.15 -3.80 -2.90
N GLU A 17 8.53 -2.88 -2.00
CA GLU A 17 7.60 -2.18 -1.11
C GLU A 17 6.58 -1.36 -1.89
N MET A 18 7.01 -0.68 -2.97
CA MET A 18 6.10 0.04 -3.85
C MET A 18 5.06 -0.90 -4.49
N LYS A 19 5.49 -2.07 -4.97
CA LYS A 19 4.57 -3.07 -5.56
C LYS A 19 3.57 -3.58 -4.53
N SER A 20 3.99 -3.82 -3.29
CA SER A 20 3.10 -4.23 -2.20
C SER A 20 2.06 -3.16 -1.87
N LYS A 21 2.50 -1.90 -1.72
CA LYS A 21 1.59 -0.76 -1.44
C LYS A 21 0.61 -0.48 -2.59
N ILE A 22 1.03 -0.69 -3.85
CA ILE A 22 0.13 -0.59 -5.00
C ILE A 22 -1.03 -1.58 -4.84
N LYS A 23 -0.74 -2.85 -4.52
CA LYS A 23 -1.79 -3.87 -4.33
C LYS A 23 -2.75 -3.53 -3.19
N GLU A 24 -2.24 -2.94 -2.11
CA GLU A 24 -3.08 -2.45 -1.00
C GLU A 24 -4.01 -1.34 -1.44
N PHE A 25 -3.48 -0.31 -2.10
CA PHE A 25 -4.30 0.82 -2.59
C PHE A 25 -5.29 0.42 -3.70
N GLU A 26 -4.97 -0.58 -4.52
CA GLU A 26 -5.89 -1.13 -5.51
C GLU A 26 -7.07 -1.85 -4.83
N ARG A 27 -6.82 -2.59 -3.75
CA ARG A 27 -7.90 -3.21 -2.95
C ARG A 27 -8.79 -2.17 -2.29
N GLU A 28 -8.20 -1.12 -1.71
CA GLU A 28 -8.96 -0.02 -1.12
C GLU A 28 -9.81 0.70 -2.17
N LEU A 29 -9.23 1.00 -3.33
CA LEU A 29 -9.92 1.63 -4.45
C LEU A 29 -11.07 0.74 -4.95
N SER A 30 -10.88 -0.57 -5.00
CA SER A 30 -11.92 -1.54 -5.39
C SER A 30 -13.04 -1.60 -4.36
N SER A 31 -12.70 -1.58 -3.06
CA SER A 31 -13.67 -1.50 -1.96
C SER A 31 -14.52 -0.24 -2.08
N GLU A 32 -13.90 0.94 -2.24
CA GLU A 32 -14.61 2.21 -2.40
C GLU A 32 -15.55 2.24 -3.62
N TYR A 33 -15.22 1.52 -4.71
CA TYR A 33 -16.14 1.35 -5.83
C TYR A 33 -17.30 0.39 -5.52
N SER A 34 -16.98 -0.74 -4.87
CA SER A 34 -17.95 -1.79 -4.52
C SER A 34 -18.97 -1.35 -3.47
N VAL A 35 -18.62 -0.38 -2.61
CA VAL A 35 -19.47 0.16 -1.54
C VAL A 35 -20.89 0.52 -2.01
N ARG A 36 -21.05 1.04 -3.23
CA ARG A 36 -22.39 1.38 -3.76
C ARG A 36 -23.23 0.14 -4.10
N SER A 37 -22.60 -0.93 -4.57
CA SER A 37 -23.29 -2.16 -4.97
C SER A 37 -23.62 -3.03 -3.77
N SER A 38 -22.75 -3.07 -2.75
CA SER A 38 -22.93 -3.89 -1.55
C SER A 38 -23.71 -3.19 -0.43
N ALA A 39 -23.71 -1.86 -0.35
CA ALA A 39 -24.46 -1.13 0.65
C ALA A 39 -25.56 -0.31 -0.03
N ALA A 40 -26.81 -0.77 0.11
CA ALA A 40 -28.01 -0.03 -0.27
C ALA A 40 -28.00 1.36 0.39
N GLY A 41 -27.53 2.38 -0.35
CA GLY A 41 -27.59 3.78 0.08
C GLY A 41 -26.28 4.45 0.51
N LYS A 42 -25.11 3.79 0.50
CA LYS A 42 -23.84 4.48 0.86
C LYS A 42 -23.26 5.22 -0.36
N SER A 43 -23.08 6.54 -0.24
CA SER A 43 -22.44 7.37 -1.27
C SER A 43 -20.93 7.08 -1.35
N ARG A 44 -20.37 7.18 -2.56
CA ARG A 44 -18.94 6.98 -2.79
C ARG A 44 -18.15 8.20 -2.33
N ASN A 45 -16.99 7.98 -1.71
CA ASN A 45 -16.08 9.07 -1.37
C ASN A 45 -15.16 9.40 -2.56
N TYR A 46 -15.58 10.32 -3.42
CA TYR A 46 -14.81 10.74 -4.60
C TYR A 46 -13.46 11.37 -4.28
N GLY A 47 -13.33 12.00 -3.10
CA GLY A 47 -12.06 12.55 -2.61
C GLY A 47 -11.02 11.44 -2.44
N LYS A 48 -11.38 10.38 -1.72
CA LYS A 48 -10.53 9.20 -1.52
C LYS A 48 -10.18 8.49 -2.82
N ILE A 49 -11.15 8.32 -3.73
CA ILE A 49 -10.90 7.70 -5.03
C ILE A 49 -9.84 8.49 -5.81
N ARG A 50 -9.92 9.82 -5.79
CA ARG A 50 -8.96 10.69 -6.47
C ARG A 50 -7.57 10.63 -5.83
N THR A 51 -7.47 10.58 -4.50
CA THR A 51 -6.17 10.48 -3.81
C THR A 51 -5.50 9.13 -4.07
N LEU A 52 -6.26 8.02 -3.96
CA LEU A 52 -5.77 6.67 -4.23
C LEU A 52 -5.24 6.52 -5.67
N LYS A 53 -6.04 6.95 -6.67
CA LYS A 53 -5.61 6.93 -8.08
C LYS A 53 -4.30 7.66 -8.31
N ARG A 54 -4.15 8.86 -7.73
CA ARG A 54 -2.94 9.66 -7.92
C ARG A 54 -1.73 9.07 -7.20
N SER A 55 -1.92 8.45 -6.03
CA SER A 55 -0.85 7.73 -5.32
C SER A 55 -0.36 6.50 -6.10
N ILE A 56 -1.28 5.70 -6.66
CA ILE A 56 -0.95 4.54 -7.51
C ILE A 56 -0.16 4.99 -8.74
N ALA A 57 -0.66 5.99 -9.49
CA ALA A 57 -0.01 6.49 -10.69
C ALA A 57 1.43 6.97 -10.42
N ARG A 58 1.67 7.64 -9.29
CA ARG A 58 3.02 8.08 -8.90
C ARG A 58 3.96 6.91 -8.64
N MET A 59 3.53 5.90 -7.88
CA MET A 59 4.38 4.72 -7.62
C MET A 59 4.69 3.96 -8.91
N LEU A 60 3.70 3.77 -9.80
CA LEU A 60 3.92 3.15 -11.11
C LEU A 60 4.91 3.94 -11.96
N THR A 61 4.82 5.28 -11.93
CA THR A 61 5.77 6.15 -12.64
C THR A 61 7.20 5.96 -12.12
N TYR A 62 7.37 5.87 -10.80
CA TYR A 62 8.69 5.62 -10.19
C TYR A 62 9.25 4.24 -10.53
N ILE A 63 8.41 3.19 -10.51
CA ILE A 63 8.81 1.85 -10.93
C ILE A 63 9.29 1.90 -12.38
N ARG A 64 8.50 2.51 -13.27
CA ARG A 64 8.85 2.61 -14.70
C ARG A 64 10.11 3.43 -14.94
N ALA A 65 10.28 4.55 -14.23
CA ALA A 65 11.47 5.37 -14.33
C ALA A 65 12.74 4.66 -13.84
N ARG A 66 12.62 3.77 -12.84
CA ARG A 66 13.71 2.89 -12.39
C ARG A 66 14.03 1.81 -13.44
N GLU A 67 13.02 1.21 -14.06
CA GLU A 67 13.21 0.25 -15.16
C GLU A 67 13.92 0.88 -16.37
N LEU A 68 13.64 2.15 -16.66
CA LEU A 68 14.29 2.92 -17.73
C LEU A 68 15.68 3.47 -17.36
N GLY A 69 16.15 3.27 -16.13
CA GLY A 69 17.45 3.78 -15.66
C GLY A 69 17.52 5.30 -15.46
N ILE A 70 16.37 6.00 -15.50
CA ILE A 70 16.30 7.47 -15.36
C ILE A 70 16.44 7.88 -13.89
N LEU A 71 15.97 7.04 -12.97
CA LEU A 71 16.07 7.27 -11.53
C LEU A 71 16.93 6.20 -10.85
N PRO A 72 17.74 6.57 -9.85
CA PRO A 72 18.49 5.60 -9.07
C PRO A 72 17.52 4.67 -8.33
N SER A 73 17.86 3.38 -8.30
CA SER A 73 17.18 2.43 -7.41
C SER A 73 17.40 2.90 -5.97
N GLY A 74 16.32 3.27 -5.28
CA GLY A 74 16.41 3.81 -3.93
C GLY A 74 17.14 2.82 -3.02
N ASN A 75 18.26 3.25 -2.44
CA ASN A 75 19.03 2.46 -1.49
C ASN A 75 18.13 2.06 -0.33
N GLY A 76 17.82 0.77 -0.24
CA GLY A 76 16.98 0.21 0.80
C GLY A 76 17.68 0.30 2.16
N THR A 77 17.34 1.32 2.94
CA THR A 77 17.50 1.23 4.39
C THR A 77 16.46 0.25 4.89
N LYS A 78 16.88 -1.00 5.14
CA LYS A 78 16.14 -1.98 5.94
C LYS A 78 15.71 -1.31 7.26
N LYS A 79 14.44 -0.96 7.41
CA LYS A 79 13.78 -0.90 8.73
C LYS A 79 12.26 -0.89 8.60
N GLU A 80 11.66 -1.87 9.29
CA GLU A 80 10.29 -1.88 9.81
C GLU A 80 9.14 -2.30 8.88
N SER A 81 9.07 -3.60 8.57
CA SER A 81 7.80 -4.37 8.65
C SER A 81 8.04 -5.89 8.47
N LYS A 82 8.77 -6.53 9.38
CA LYS A 82 8.69 -8.00 9.59
C LYS A 82 8.28 -8.40 11.01
N GLU A 83 8.07 -7.46 11.92
CA GLU A 83 7.82 -7.78 13.34
C GLU A 83 6.36 -7.55 13.78
N LYS A 84 5.36 -8.11 13.06
CA LYS A 84 3.99 -8.25 13.61
C LYS A 84 3.24 -9.53 13.23
N THR A 85 3.87 -10.51 12.58
CA THR A 85 3.17 -11.75 12.18
C THR A 85 3.65 -13.02 12.91
N GLU A 86 4.78 -13.00 13.62
CA GLU A 86 5.32 -14.22 14.27
C GLU A 86 4.95 -14.37 15.76
N LYS A 87 4.50 -13.32 16.47
CA LYS A 87 4.11 -13.43 17.89
C LYS A 87 2.65 -13.85 18.15
N LYS A 88 1.83 -14.06 17.11
CA LYS A 88 0.44 -14.55 17.30
C LYS A 88 0.29 -16.07 17.16
N GLN A 89 1.31 -16.80 16.68
CA GLN A 89 1.23 -18.25 16.48
C GLN A 89 1.83 -19.08 17.64
N GLN A 90 2.62 -18.49 18.53
CA GLN A 90 3.21 -19.22 19.68
C GLN A 90 2.34 -19.26 20.94
N LYS A 91 1.16 -18.61 20.97
CA LYS A 91 0.26 -18.64 22.13
C LYS A 91 -0.81 -19.74 22.07
N GLN A 92 -0.96 -20.46 20.95
CA GLN A 92 -2.03 -21.46 20.78
C GLN A 92 -1.57 -22.92 20.90
N GLN A 93 -0.27 -23.19 21.11
CA GLN A 93 0.23 -24.58 21.20
C GLN A 93 0.64 -25.02 22.62
N ASN A 94 0.59 -24.13 23.62
CA ASN A 94 1.00 -24.46 25.00
C ASN A 94 -0.17 -24.65 25.99
N GLU A 95 -1.43 -24.62 25.55
CA GLU A 95 -2.60 -24.83 26.44
C GLU A 95 -3.31 -26.19 26.25
N GLU A 96 -2.89 -27.04 25.31
CA GLU A 96 -3.46 -28.40 25.12
C GLU A 96 -2.58 -29.55 25.65
N LYS A 97 -1.50 -29.24 26.39
CA LYS A 97 -0.64 -30.26 27.03
C LYS A 97 -0.45 -30.03 28.53
N LYS A 98 -1.51 -29.70 29.26
CA LYS A 98 -1.52 -29.84 30.71
C LYS A 98 -2.84 -30.40 31.22
#